data_AF-A0A7C6WKT5-F1
#
_entry.id   AF-A0A7C6WKT5-F1
#
_cell.length_a   1.000
_cell.length_b   1.000
_cell.length_c   1.000
_cell.angle_alpha   90.00
_cell.angle_beta   90.00
_cell.angle_gamma   90.00
#
_symmetry.space_group_name_H-M   'P 1'
#
loop_
_entity.id
_entity.type
_entity.pdbx_description
1 polymer ?
#
loop_
_entity_poly.entity_id
_entity_poly.type
_entity_poly.pdbx_seq_one_letter_code
_entity_poly.pdbx_strand_id
1 'polypeptide(L)'
;MKHTNQDRISNERIKDSRFKYKIVTMIIPLIAILVFWQRDQIIYIGTLLPPCQIYSIFDIYCPSCGNTRSVTALLKGDILSSLSYNIIPFILLLFIISAYTELLIYAFGKRIHILPRKPLFYILGGVFVAAYLISRNIV
;
A
#
# COMPACT_ATOMS: atom_id res chain seq x y z
N MET A 1 -41.88 11.00 20.86
CA MET A 1 -41.47 9.59 21.06
C MET A 1 -40.65 8.98 19.90
N LYS A 2 -40.77 9.46 18.64
CA LYS A 2 -39.97 8.92 17.49
C LYS A 2 -38.48 9.29 17.52
N HIS A 3 -38.11 10.45 18.10
CA HIS A 3 -36.71 10.91 18.15
C HIS A 3 -35.78 9.95 18.90
N THR A 4 -36.21 9.45 20.07
CA THR A 4 -35.39 8.58 20.94
C THR A 4 -35.01 7.25 20.29
N ASN A 5 -35.86 6.72 19.39
CA ASN A 5 -35.62 5.45 18.71
C ASN A 5 -34.65 5.64 17.52
N GLN A 6 -34.76 6.75 16.80
CA GLN A 6 -33.84 7.11 15.71
C GLN A 6 -32.41 7.32 16.22
N ASP A 7 -32.27 7.99 17.37
CA ASP A 7 -30.97 8.23 18.01
C ASP A 7 -30.34 6.91 18.46
N ARG A 8 -31.12 5.99 19.04
CA ARG A 8 -30.67 4.65 19.44
C ARG A 8 -30.16 3.83 18.26
N ILE A 9 -30.94 3.77 17.17
CA ILE A 9 -30.57 3.06 15.93
C ILE A 9 -29.29 3.66 15.32
N SER A 10 -29.16 4.99 15.31
CA SER A 10 -27.96 5.65 14.79
C SER A 10 -26.70 5.30 15.61
N ASN A 11 -26.83 5.25 16.94
CA ASN A 11 -25.73 4.98 17.85
C ASN A 11 -25.32 3.49 17.83
N GLU A 12 -26.28 2.58 17.69
CA GLU A 12 -26.02 1.15 17.47
C GLU A 12 -25.27 0.90 16.15
N ARG A 13 -25.64 1.57 15.06
CA ARG A 13 -24.91 1.47 13.78
C ARG A 13 -23.49 2.01 13.85
N ILE A 14 -23.27 3.09 14.59
CA ILE A 14 -21.93 3.64 14.82
C ILE A 14 -21.09 2.67 15.65
N LYS A 15 -21.69 2.05 16.68
CA LYS A 15 -21.03 1.06 17.55
C LYS A 15 -20.66 -0.20 16.77
N ASP A 16 -21.57 -0.75 15.96
CA ASP A 16 -21.34 -1.91 15.09
C ASP A 16 -20.24 -1.62 14.06
N SER A 17 -20.31 -0.47 13.39
CA SER A 17 -19.26 -0.03 12.45
C SER A 17 -17.90 0.03 13.13
N ARG A 18 -17.78 0.70 14.29
CA ARG A 18 -16.49 0.78 15.01
C ARG A 18 -15.98 -0.58 15.46
N PHE A 19 -16.87 -1.51 15.82
CA PHE A 19 -16.47 -2.88 16.15
C PHE A 19 -15.88 -3.61 14.93
N LYS A 20 -16.50 -3.49 13.76
CA LYS A 20 -15.97 -4.02 12.49
C LYS A 20 -14.59 -3.44 12.16
N TYR A 21 -14.41 -2.12 12.28
CA TYR A 21 -13.11 -1.48 12.02
C TYR A 21 -12.03 -1.91 13.01
N LYS A 22 -12.37 -2.18 14.28
CA LYS A 22 -11.43 -2.75 15.26
C LYS A 22 -10.97 -4.16 14.87
N ILE A 23 -11.89 -5.00 14.40
CA ILE A 23 -11.56 -6.34 13.91
C ILE A 23 -10.62 -6.24 12.70
N VAL A 24 -10.97 -5.42 11.70
CA VAL A 24 -10.14 -5.24 10.50
C VAL A 24 -8.75 -4.71 10.84
N THR A 25 -8.64 -3.71 11.71
CA THR A 25 -7.35 -3.12 12.11
C THR A 25 -6.45 -4.09 12.86
N MET A 26 -7.00 -5.06 13.60
CA MET A 26 -6.25 -6.14 14.27
C MET A 26 -5.84 -7.27 13.32
N ILE A 27 -6.63 -7.55 12.28
CA ILE A 27 -6.32 -8.61 11.30
C ILE A 27 -5.17 -8.19 10.37
N ILE A 28 -5.13 -6.92 9.95
CA ILE A 28 -4.10 -6.40 9.04
C ILE A 28 -2.64 -6.69 9.50
N PRO A 29 -2.23 -6.37 10.75
CA PRO A 29 -0.87 -6.65 11.20
C PRO A 29 -0.58 -8.15 11.30
N LEU A 30 -1.58 -8.98 11.65
CA LEU A 30 -1.43 -10.43 11.67
C LEU A 30 -1.13 -10.97 10.26
N ILE A 31 -1.85 -10.49 9.24
CA ILE A 31 -1.58 -10.83 7.84
C ILE A 31 -0.20 -10.34 7.43
N ALA A 32 0.18 -9.10 7.79
CA ALA A 32 1.50 -8.56 7.44
C ALA A 32 2.64 -9.38 8.05
N ILE A 33 2.51 -9.81 9.31
CA ILE A 33 3.47 -10.70 9.97
C ILE A 33 3.53 -12.05 9.27
N LEU A 34 2.38 -12.63 8.92
CA LEU A 34 2.31 -13.90 8.19
C LEU A 34 3.00 -13.82 6.82
N VAL A 35 2.77 -12.74 6.07
CA VAL A 35 3.42 -12.47 4.79
C VAL A 35 4.92 -12.32 4.97
N PHE A 36 5.36 -11.57 5.98
CA PHE A 36 6.79 -11.39 6.27
C PHE A 36 7.47 -12.70 6.69
N TRP A 37 6.76 -13.55 7.43
CA TRP A 37 7.23 -14.90 7.77
C TRP A 37 7.41 -15.78 6.53
N GLN A 38 6.51 -15.63 5.55
CA GLN A 38 6.55 -16.37 4.28
C GLN A 38 7.41 -15.69 3.21
N ARG A 39 8.23 -14.68 3.57
CA ARG A 39 9.03 -13.91 2.60
C ARG A 39 9.90 -14.78 1.70
N ASP A 40 10.47 -15.87 2.22
CA ASP A 40 11.39 -16.71 1.44
C ASP A 40 10.64 -17.48 0.34
N GLN A 41 9.41 -17.91 0.63
CA GLN A 41 8.51 -18.52 -0.36
C GLN A 41 8.07 -17.48 -1.42
N ILE A 42 7.76 -16.26 -1.00
CA ILE A 42 7.38 -15.16 -1.89
C ILE A 42 8.54 -14.82 -2.84
N ILE A 43 9.76 -14.74 -2.30
CA ILE A 43 10.98 -14.49 -3.09
C ILE A 43 11.21 -15.65 -4.06
N TYR A 44 11.07 -16.90 -3.61
CA TYR A 44 11.24 -18.09 -4.45
C TYR A 44 10.25 -18.11 -5.62
N ILE A 45 8.96 -17.86 -5.36
CA ILE A 45 7.96 -17.72 -6.42
C ILE A 45 8.33 -16.58 -7.37
N GLY A 46 8.86 -15.48 -6.83
CA GLY A 46 9.42 -14.37 -7.59
C GLY A 46 10.50 -14.79 -8.60
N THR A 47 11.32 -15.77 -8.26
CA THR A 47 12.37 -16.30 -9.16
C THR A 47 11.86 -17.23 -10.24
N LEU A 48 10.64 -17.76 -10.11
CA LEU A 48 9.97 -18.56 -11.14
C LEU A 48 9.38 -17.69 -12.26
N LEU A 49 9.28 -16.38 -12.07
CA LEU A 49 8.86 -15.49 -13.14
C LEU A 49 9.92 -15.48 -14.25
N PRO A 50 9.51 -15.52 -15.53
CA PRO A 50 10.44 -15.45 -16.64
C PRO A 50 11.27 -14.16 -16.57
N PRO A 51 12.53 -14.18 -17.04
CA PRO A 51 13.32 -12.97 -17.12
C PRO A 51 12.58 -11.92 -17.95
N CYS A 52 12.65 -10.67 -17.52
CA CYS A 52 11.97 -9.56 -18.18
C CYS A 52 12.41 -9.48 -19.65
N GLN A 53 11.53 -9.83 -20.58
CA GLN A 53 11.84 -9.88 -22.01
C GLN A 53 12.28 -8.51 -22.54
N ILE A 54 11.71 -7.44 -21.99
CA ILE A 54 12.07 -6.06 -22.33
C ILE A 54 13.53 -5.77 -21.96
N TYR A 55 13.97 -6.18 -20.77
CA TYR A 55 15.37 -6.05 -20.37
C TYR A 55 16.27 -6.95 -21.23
N SER A 56 15.83 -8.19 -21.52
CA SER A 56 16.63 -9.12 -22.33
C SER A 56 16.83 -8.68 -23.78
N ILE A 57 15.90 -7.93 -24.36
CA ILE A 57 15.90 -7.53 -25.77
C ILE A 57 16.43 -6.10 -25.95
N PHE A 58 16.07 -5.20 -25.03
CA PHE A 58 16.37 -3.78 -25.15
C PHE A 58 17.37 -3.26 -24.10
N ASP A 59 17.79 -4.09 -23.14
CA ASP A 59 18.62 -3.72 -21.96
C ASP A 59 18.03 -2.57 -21.12
N ILE A 60 16.72 -2.31 -21.29
CA ILE A 60 15.97 -1.28 -20.58
C ILE A 60 15.16 -1.93 -19.45
N TYR A 61 15.24 -1.34 -18.26
CA TYR A 61 14.45 -1.76 -17.11
C TYR A 61 13.00 -1.30 -17.25
N CYS A 62 12.10 -2.23 -17.59
CA CYS A 62 10.66 -1.95 -17.58
C CYS A 62 10.19 -1.55 -16.16
N PRO A 63 9.33 -0.52 -16.03
CA PRO A 63 8.83 -0.04 -14.74
C PRO A 63 8.21 -1.15 -13.87
N SER A 64 7.52 -2.09 -14.50
CA SER A 64 6.89 -3.24 -13.82
C SER A 64 7.93 -4.23 -13.27
N CYS A 65 8.96 -4.55 -14.06
CA CYS A 65 10.03 -5.47 -13.65
C CYS A 65 10.91 -4.86 -12.52
N GLY A 66 11.14 -3.54 -12.56
CA GLY A 66 11.89 -2.82 -11.52
C GLY A 66 11.19 -2.80 -10.16
N ASN A 67 9.86 -2.74 -10.14
CA ASN A 67 9.08 -2.84 -8.90
C ASN A 67 9.25 -4.21 -8.23
N THR A 68 9.20 -5.30 -9.00
CA THR A 68 9.39 -6.66 -8.46
C THR A 68 10.77 -6.84 -7.84
N ARG A 69 11.84 -6.35 -8.50
CA ARG A 69 13.20 -6.38 -7.93
C ARG A 69 13.34 -5.51 -6.70
N SER A 70 12.76 -4.31 -6.72
CA SER A 70 12.74 -3.41 -5.57
C SER A 70 12.05 -4.05 -4.36
N VAL A 71 10.87 -4.66 -4.53
CA VAL A 71 10.16 -5.37 -3.45
C VAL A 71 10.97 -6.59 -2.98
N THR A 72 11.58 -7.34 -3.89
CA THR A 72 12.42 -8.50 -3.54
C THR A 72 13.62 -8.09 -2.70
N ALA A 73 14.32 -7.00 -3.08
CA ALA A 73 15.42 -6.45 -2.31
C ALA A 73 14.94 -5.93 -0.94
N LEU A 74 13.77 -5.29 -0.88
CA LEU A 74 13.18 -4.82 0.36
C LEU A 74 12.85 -5.98 1.32
N LEU A 75 12.28 -7.08 0.80
CA LEU A 75 11.99 -8.30 1.58
C LEU A 75 13.25 -8.98 2.10
N LYS A 76 14.38 -8.84 1.38
CA LYS A 76 15.71 -9.30 1.83
C LYS A 76 16.38 -8.35 2.84
N GLY A 77 15.78 -7.18 3.09
CA GLY A 77 16.34 -6.14 3.97
C GLY A 77 17.36 -5.22 3.30
N ASP A 78 17.55 -5.33 1.98
CA ASP A 78 18.47 -4.47 1.22
C ASP A 78 17.74 -3.22 0.72
N ILE A 79 17.71 -2.21 1.58
CA ILE A 79 17.02 -0.95 1.34
C ILE A 79 17.69 -0.15 0.22
N LEU A 80 19.02 -0.09 0.19
CA LEU A 80 19.75 0.70 -0.82
C LEU A 80 19.54 0.13 -2.23
N SER A 81 19.69 -1.18 -2.41
CA SER A 81 19.41 -1.81 -3.70
C SER A 81 17.94 -1.64 -4.08
N SER A 82 17.02 -1.75 -3.11
CA SER A 82 15.60 -1.57 -3.34
C SER A 82 15.25 -0.18 -3.90
N LEU A 83 15.81 0.90 -3.32
CA LEU A 83 15.65 2.27 -3.82
C LEU A 83 16.25 2.44 -5.21
N SER A 84 17.43 1.85 -5.45
CA SER A 84 18.11 1.92 -6.75
C SER A 84 17.25 1.29 -7.86
N TYR A 85 16.56 0.18 -7.56
CA TYR A 85 15.68 -0.50 -8.49
C TYR A 85 14.42 0.31 -8.77
N ASN A 86 13.70 0.77 -7.75
CA ASN A 86 12.55 1.65 -7.92
C ASN A 86 12.12 2.28 -6.58
N ILE A 87 11.81 3.57 -6.59
CA ILE A 87 11.29 4.28 -5.40
C ILE A 87 9.78 4.06 -5.19
N ILE A 88 9.05 3.64 -6.24
CA ILE A 88 7.59 3.49 -6.20
C ILE A 88 7.10 2.57 -5.07
N PRO A 89 7.72 1.40 -4.78
CA PRO A 89 7.31 0.56 -3.66
C PRO A 89 7.39 1.26 -2.30
N PHE A 90 8.35 2.17 -2.10
CA PHE A 90 8.45 2.95 -0.86
C PHE A 90 7.34 4.00 -0.76
N ILE A 91 7.04 4.70 -1.84
CA ILE A 91 5.93 5.67 -1.89
C ILE A 91 4.61 4.96 -1.56
N LEU A 92 4.39 3.77 -2.16
CA LEU A 92 3.21 2.97 -1.90
C LEU A 92 3.16 2.48 -0.45
N LEU A 93 4.29 2.06 0.12
CA LEU A 93 4.39 1.64 1.52
C LEU A 93 4.01 2.79 2.47
N LEU A 94 4.54 4.00 2.25
CA LEU A 94 4.20 5.19 3.03
C LEU A 94 2.71 5.52 2.93
N PHE A 95 2.13 5.38 1.74
CA PHE A 95 0.71 5.60 1.51
C PHE A 95 -0.15 4.58 2.27
N ILE A 96 0.22 3.29 2.22
CA ILE A 96 -0.46 2.22 2.96
C ILE A 96 -0.38 2.44 4.48
N ILE A 97 0.80 2.81 5.00
CA ILE A 97 0.98 3.11 6.43
C ILE A 97 0.08 4.30 6.83
N SER A 98 0.07 5.37 6.03
CA SER A 98 -0.77 6.55 6.27
C SER A 98 -2.25 6.19 6.29
N ALA A 99 -2.72 5.43 5.31
CA ALA A 99 -4.09 4.92 5.25
C ALA A 99 -4.43 4.03 6.47
N TYR A 100 -3.51 3.15 6.87
CA TYR A 100 -3.68 2.28 8.02
C TYR A 100 -3.75 3.06 9.32
N THR A 101 -2.92 4.10 9.50
CA THR A 101 -2.98 4.96 10.70
C THR A 101 -4.30 5.73 10.80
N GLU A 102 -4.84 6.23 9.68
CA GLU A 102 -6.16 6.86 9.66
C GLU A 102 -7.26 5.86 10.06
N LEU A 103 -7.20 4.63 9.52
CA LEU A 103 -8.12 3.54 9.86
C LEU A 103 -8.04 3.15 11.35
N LEU A 104 -6.83 3.04 11.89
CA LEU A 104 -6.58 2.70 13.28
C LEU A 104 -7.18 3.77 14.20
N ILE A 105 -6.93 5.04 13.91
CA ILE A 105 -7.44 6.16 14.72
C ILE A 105 -8.96 6.26 14.62
N TYR A 106 -9.53 5.97 13.44
CA TYR A 106 -10.98 5.82 13.26
C TYR A 106 -11.57 4.69 14.11
N ALA A 107 -10.91 3.54 14.19
CA ALA A 107 -11.33 2.41 15.01
C ALA A 107 -11.36 2.74 16.53
N PHE A 108 -10.46 3.63 16.98
CA PHE A 108 -10.46 4.18 18.35
C PHE A 108 -11.45 5.34 18.55
N GLY A 109 -12.22 5.71 17.53
CA GLY A 109 -13.29 6.68 17.62
C GLY A 109 -12.88 8.14 17.44
N LYS A 110 -11.63 8.41 17.06
CA LYS A 110 -11.17 9.74 16.66
C LYS A 110 -11.23 9.85 15.14
N ARG A 111 -11.71 10.98 14.63
CA ARG A 111 -11.73 11.26 13.19
C ARG A 111 -10.59 12.21 12.87
N ILE A 112 -9.51 11.67 12.31
CA ILE A 112 -8.43 12.47 11.73
C ILE A 112 -8.39 12.19 10.23
N HIS A 113 -7.81 13.13 9.48
CA HIS A 113 -7.59 12.97 8.05
C HIS A 113 -6.09 13.16 7.81
N ILE A 114 -5.39 12.05 7.58
CA ILE A 114 -3.97 12.08 7.22
C ILE A 114 -3.88 12.21 5.70
N LEU A 115 -4.73 11.47 4.99
CA LEU A 115 -4.78 11.51 3.54
C LEU A 115 -5.70 12.64 3.05
N PRO A 116 -5.24 13.45 2.07
CA PRO A 116 -6.07 14.51 1.52
C PRO A 116 -7.26 13.91 0.77
N ARG A 117 -8.48 14.42 1.00
CA ARG A 117 -9.70 13.95 0.31
C ARG A 117 -9.95 14.62 -1.04
N LYS A 118 -9.06 15.52 -1.45
CA LYS A 118 -9.18 16.23 -2.73
C LYS A 118 -8.70 15.31 -3.85
N PRO A 119 -9.54 15.01 -4.87
CA PRO A 119 -9.14 14.14 -5.98
C PRO A 119 -7.91 14.67 -6.71
N LEU A 120 -7.74 15.99 -6.73
CA LEU A 120 -6.58 16.66 -7.32
C LEU A 120 -5.24 16.17 -6.77
N PHE A 121 -5.14 15.84 -5.47
CA PHE A 121 -3.89 15.34 -4.90
C PHE A 121 -3.51 13.98 -5.51
N TYR A 122 -4.49 13.08 -5.66
CA TYR A 122 -4.27 11.76 -6.26
C TYR A 122 -3.99 11.85 -7.76
N ILE A 123 -4.64 12.79 -8.45
CA ILE A 123 -4.37 13.06 -9.87
C ILE A 123 -2.95 13.58 -10.04
N LEU A 124 -2.55 14.60 -9.27
CA LEU A 124 -1.20 15.17 -9.34
C LEU A 124 -0.13 14.14 -8.94
N GLY A 125 -0.36 13.38 -7.87
CA GLY A 125 0.53 12.30 -7.46
C GLY A 125 0.63 11.19 -8.50
N GLY A 126 -0.50 10.79 -9.10
CA GLY A 126 -0.54 9.82 -10.19
C GLY A 126 0.17 10.30 -11.45
N VAL A 127 -0.02 11.57 -11.83
CA VAL A 127 0.70 12.21 -12.94
C VAL A 127 2.19 12.28 -12.65
N PHE A 128 2.58 12.62 -11.42
CA PHE A 128 3.99 12.65 -11.02
C PHE A 128 4.65 11.27 -11.09
N VAL A 129 3.96 10.24 -10.59
CA VAL A 129 4.39 8.84 -10.71
C VAL A 129 4.47 8.44 -12.18
N ALA A 130 3.46 8.74 -12.99
CA ALA A 130 3.47 8.44 -14.42
C ALA A 130 4.63 9.15 -15.14
N ALA A 131 4.88 10.43 -14.84
CA ALA A 131 6.00 11.18 -15.37
C ALA A 131 7.35 10.58 -14.95
N TYR A 132 7.49 10.12 -13.71
CA TYR A 132 8.67 9.37 -13.26
C TYR A 132 8.86 8.07 -14.04
N LEU A 133 7.79 7.29 -14.25
CA LEU A 133 7.85 6.05 -15.01
C LEU A 133 8.21 6.29 -16.49
N ILE A 134 7.73 7.40 -17.07
CA ILE A 134 8.03 7.79 -18.44
C ILE A 134 9.47 8.30 -18.57
N SER A 135 9.88 9.25 -17.72
CA SER A 135 11.24 9.82 -17.75
C SER A 135 12.31 8.76 -17.57
N ARG A 136 12.06 7.75 -16.73
CA ARG A 136 12.96 6.62 -16.52
C ARG A 136 12.99 5.61 -17.66
N ASN A 137 12.01 5.65 -18.56
CA ASN A 137 11.94 4.77 -19.73
C ASN A 137 12.53 5.43 -21.00
N ILE A 138 12.78 6.75 -20.97
CA ILE A 138 13.31 7.52 -22.10
C ILE A 138 14.82 7.78 -21.95
N VAL A 139 15.35 7.76 -20.72
CA VAL A 139 16.77 7.82 -20.39
C VAL A 139 17.31 6.41 -20.19
#